data_AF-A0A1C7WBZ7-F1
#
_entry.id   AF-A0A1C7WBZ7-F1
#
_cell.length_a   1.000
_cell.length_b   1.000
_cell.length_c   1.000
_cell.angle_alpha   90.00
_cell.angle_beta   90.00
_cell.angle_gamma   90.00
#
_symmetry.space_group_name_H-M   'P 1'
#
loop_
_entity.id
_entity.type
_entity.pdbx_description
1 polymer ?
#
loop_
_entity_poly.entity_id
_entity_poly.type
_entity_poly.pdbx_seq_one_letter_code
_entity_poly.pdbx_strand_id
1 'polypeptide(L)' 'MIIEILEIIKIMINFVLKYVKLIIFTVFFNFLPTAVVVLLYLLYLAFIPEYSGRLLIISIIVVFYLSWKYIPDKYT' A
#
# COMPACT_ATOMS: atom_id res chain seq x y z
N MET A 1 0.83 -41.48 -12.42
CA MET A 1 1.98 -40.77 -13.04
C MET A 1 1.62 -39.41 -13.65
N ILE A 2 0.90 -39.31 -14.77
CA ILE A 2 0.60 -37.99 -15.39
C ILE A 2 -0.27 -37.10 -14.48
N ILE A 3 -1.27 -37.69 -13.81
CA ILE A 3 -2.17 -36.98 -12.89
C ILE A 3 -1.41 -36.47 -11.65
N GLU A 4 -0.51 -37.28 -11.09
CA GLU A 4 0.32 -36.89 -9.93
C GLU A 4 1.29 -35.75 -10.29
N ILE A 5 1.89 -35.79 -11.49
CA ILE A 5 2.76 -34.72 -11.99
C ILE A 5 1.97 -33.40 -12.11
N LEU A 6 0.71 -33.46 -12.57
CA LEU A 6 -0.15 -32.28 -12.69
C LEU A 6 -0.50 -31.67 -11.32
N GLU A 7 -0.75 -32.50 -10.30
CA GLU A 7 -1.00 -32.03 -8.93
C GLU A 7 0.23 -31.33 -8.33
N ILE A 8 1.42 -31.88 -8.53
CA ILE A 8 2.67 -31.27 -8.05
C ILE A 8 2.88 -29.90 -8.70
N ILE A 9 2.67 -29.77 -10.02
CA ILE A 9 2.77 -28.49 -10.73
C ILE A 9 1.76 -27.48 -10.17
N LYS A 10 0.52 -27.90 -9.92
CA LYS A 10 -0.52 -27.04 -9.34
C LYS A 10 -0.14 -26.50 -7.96
N ILE A 11 0.46 -27.35 -7.10
CA ILE A 11 0.96 -26.95 -5.78
C ILE A 11 2.08 -25.93 -5.91
N MET A 12 3.04 -26.16 -6.82
CA MET A 12 4.14 -25.23 -7.06
C MET A 12 3.65 -23.87 -7.56
N ILE A 13 2.68 -23.84 -8.49
CA ILE A 13 2.09 -22.59 -8.98
C ILE A 13 1.36 -21.85 -7.85
N ASN A 14 0.54 -22.55 -7.05
CA ASN A 14 -0.15 -21.94 -5.91
C ASN A 14 0.83 -21.37 -4.87
N PHE A 15 1.94 -22.06 -4.64
CA PHE A 15 3.00 -21.57 -3.76
C PHE A 15 3.58 -20.26 -4.31
N VAL A 16 4.04 -20.24 -5.57
CA VAL A 16 4.58 -19.03 -6.20
C VAL A 16 3.58 -17.87 -6.18
N LEU A 17 2.33 -18.12 -6.55
CA LEU A 17 1.27 -17.11 -6.55
C LEU A 17 1.02 -16.52 -5.16
N LYS A 18 1.11 -17.33 -4.10
CA LYS A 18 0.98 -16.86 -2.72
C LYS A 18 2.07 -15.84 -2.36
N TYR A 19 3.34 -16.13 -2.68
CA TYR A 19 4.44 -15.20 -2.39
C TYR A 19 4.41 -13.95 -3.26
N VAL A 20 4.08 -14.10 -4.55
CA VAL A 20 3.93 -12.95 -5.45
C VAL A 20 2.82 -12.02 -4.94
N LYS A 21 1.68 -12.58 -4.52
CA LYS A 21 0.58 -11.80 -3.93
C LYS A 21 1.03 -11.08 -2.67
N LEU A 22 1.74 -11.75 -1.77
CA LEU A 22 2.26 -11.14 -0.53
C LEU A 22 3.21 -9.97 -0.82
N ILE A 23 4.14 -10.14 -1.76
CA ILE A 23 5.11 -9.11 -2.13
C ILE A 23 4.40 -7.91 -2.76
N ILE A 24 3.50 -8.15 -3.71
CA ILE A 24 2.73 -7.08 -4.35
C ILE A 24 1.91 -6.32 -3.32
N PHE A 25 1.18 -7.03 -2.46
CA PHE A 25 0.43 -6.40 -1.37
C PHE A 25 1.37 -5.58 -0.49
N THR A 26 2.46 -6.15 0.02
CA THR A 26 3.42 -5.45 0.89
C THR A 26 4.00 -4.19 0.24
N VAL A 27 4.36 -4.26 -1.05
CA VAL A 27 4.94 -3.13 -1.78
C VAL A 27 3.88 -2.05 -2.01
N PHE A 28 2.70 -2.40 -2.53
CA PHE A 28 1.63 -1.42 -2.74
C PHE A 28 1.19 -0.80 -1.42
N PHE A 29 1.06 -1.61 -0.38
CA PHE A 29 0.67 -1.16 0.93
C PHE A 29 1.73 -0.22 1.54
N ASN A 30 3.03 -0.50 1.47
CA ASN A 30 4.01 0.43 2.06
C ASN A 30 4.33 1.64 1.17
N PHE A 31 4.30 1.48 -0.16
CA PHE A 31 4.76 2.50 -1.10
C PHE A 31 3.70 3.54 -1.43
N LEU A 32 2.47 3.11 -1.71
CA LEU A 32 1.37 4.00 -2.12
C LEU A 32 1.07 5.11 -1.09
N PRO A 33 1.01 4.84 0.22
CA PRO A 33 0.70 5.87 1.21
C PRO A 33 1.84 6.87 1.34
N THR A 34 3.07 6.38 1.29
CA THR A 34 4.27 7.20 1.31
C THR A 34 4.27 8.16 0.12
N ALA A 35 3.93 7.67 -1.08
CA ALA A 35 3.81 8.49 -2.28
C ALA A 35 2.72 9.57 -2.14
N VAL A 36 1.56 9.23 -1.58
CA VAL A 36 0.47 10.19 -1.32
C VAL A 36 0.91 11.30 -0.36
N VAL A 37 1.61 10.95 0.73
CA VAL A 37 2.13 11.94 1.69
C VAL A 37 3.14 12.88 1.02
N VAL A 38 4.05 12.36 0.19
CA VAL A 38 5.02 13.17 -0.56
C VAL A 38 4.32 14.11 -1.54
N LEU A 39 3.30 13.64 -2.27
CA LEU A 39 2.51 14.48 -3.18
C LEU A 39 1.78 15.61 -2.45
N LEU A 40 1.16 15.32 -1.31
CA LEU A 40 0.49 16.33 -0.47
C LEU A 40 1.49 17.35 0.08
N TYR A 41 2.69 16.91 0.45
CA TYR A 41 3.76 17.80 0.89
C TYR A 41 4.27 18.71 -0.25
N LEU A 42 4.41 18.19 -1.47
CA LEU A 42 4.77 19.01 -2.64
C LEU A 42 3.68 20.04 -2.95
N LEU A 43 2.41 19.67 -2.85
CA LEU A 43 1.29 20.60 -2.99
C LEU A 43 1.32 21.70 -1.92
N TYR A 44 1.66 21.34 -0.68
CA TYR A 44 1.86 22.29 0.41
C TYR A 44 2.99 23.31 0.13
N LEU A 45 4.07 22.88 -0.52
CA LEU A 45 5.18 23.79 -0.88
C LEU A 45 4.84 24.67 -2.09
N ALA A 46 4.11 24.13 -3.07
CA ALA A 46 3.81 24.83 -4.32
C ALA A 46 2.71 25.89 -4.17
N PHE A 47 1.66 25.57 -3.43
CA PHE A 47 0.62 26.52 -3.08
C PHE A 47 0.92 26.99 -1.67
N ILE A 48 1.27 28.28 -1.47
CA ILE A 48 1.30 28.90 -0.14
C ILE A 48 -0.16 29.02 0.29
N PRO A 49 -0.75 28.04 1.01
CA PRO A 49 -2.13 28.18 1.42
C PRO A 49 -2.10 29.18 2.58
N GLU A 50 -3.20 29.90 2.76
CA GLU A 50 -3.44 30.58 4.03
C GLU A 50 -3.27 29.59 5.20
N TYR A 51 -3.05 30.10 6.42
CA TYR A 51 -2.77 29.29 7.61
C TYR A 51 -3.77 28.12 7.79
N SER A 52 -5.04 28.34 7.41
CA SER A 52 -6.12 27.35 7.39
C SER A 52 -5.89 26.20 6.41
N GLY A 53 -5.46 26.48 5.17
CA GLY A 53 -5.18 25.45 4.16
C GLY A 53 -3.98 24.58 4.52
N ARG A 54 -2.97 25.16 5.19
CA ARG A 54 -1.82 24.41 5.72
C ARG A 54 -2.24 23.37 6.76
N LEU A 55 -3.07 23.79 7.71
CA LEU A 55 -3.62 22.90 8.74
C LEU A 55 -4.48 21.80 8.12
N LEU A 56 -5.24 22.11 7.07
CA LEU A 56 -6.07 21.14 6.37
C LEU A 56 -5.22 20.06 5.68
N ILE A 57 -4.17 20.44 4.95
CA ILE A 57 -3.25 19.48 4.31
C ILE A 57 -2.55 18.59 5.34
N ILE A 58 -2.05 19.17 6.44
CA ILE A 58 -1.42 18.40 7.52
C ILE A 58 -2.42 17.43 8.14
N SER A 59 -3.66 17.86 8.36
CA SER A 59 -4.73 17.01 8.90
C SER A 59 -5.04 15.84 7.97
N ILE A 60 -5.11 16.07 6.66
CA ILE A 60 -5.30 15.00 5.66
C ILE A 60 -4.13 14.03 5.70
N ILE A 61 -2.88 14.51 5.71
CA ILE A 61 -1.68 13.66 5.79
C ILE A 61 -1.72 12.76 7.03
N VAL A 62 -2.02 13.35 8.20
CA VAL A 62 -2.05 12.61 9.47
C VAL A 62 -3.18 11.59 9.50
N VAL A 63 -4.41 11.99 9.14
CA VAL A 63 -5.57 11.08 9.13
C VAL A 63 -5.34 9.94 8.14
N PHE A 64 -4.83 10.23 6.96
CA PHE A 64 -4.51 9.23 5.96
C PHE A 64 -3.42 8.27 6.45
N TYR A 65 -2.32 8.78 7.01
CA TYR A 65 -1.25 7.96 7.57
C TYR A 65 -1.72 7.07 8.72
N LEU A 66 -2.56 7.57 9.63
CA LEU A 66 -3.11 6.78 10.73
C LEU A 66 -4.08 5.72 10.21
N SER A 67 -5.00 6.09 9.31
CA SER A 67 -5.94 5.14 8.69
C SER A 67 -5.19 4.02 7.99
N TRP A 68 -4.08 4.38 7.33
CA TRP A 68 -3.17 3.45 6.71
C TRP A 68 -2.48 2.51 7.70
N LYS A 69 -1.84 3.08 8.72
CA LYS A 69 -1.06 2.35 9.73
C LYS A 69 -1.89 1.33 10.50
N TYR A 70 -3.18 1.62 10.69
CA TYR A 70 -4.11 0.75 11.41
C TYR A 70 -4.99 -0.11 10.49
N ILE A 71 -4.62 -0.25 9.21
CA ILE A 71 -5.26 -1.26 8.36
C ILE A 71 -5.05 -2.63 9.02
N PRO A 72 -6.13 -3.41 9.23
CA PRO A 72 -6.02 -4.74 9.82
C PRO A 72 -5.09 -5.65 9.00
N ASP A 73 -4.22 -6.40 9.68
CA ASP A 73 -3.27 -7.38 9.10
C ASP A 73 -3.92 -8.44 8.19
N LYS A 74 -5.24 -8.57 8.19
CA LYS A 74 -5.98 -9.42 7.24
C LYS A 74 -6.07 -8.82 5.82
N TYR A 75 -5.71 -7.55 5.65
CA TYR A 75 -5.73 -6.83 4.36
C TYR A 75 -4.33 -6.45 3.86
N THR A 76 -3.32 -6.54 4.72
CA THR A 76 -1.89 -6.37 4.43
C THR A 76 -1.25 -7.70 4.06
#